data_AF-A0A537AXJ1-F1
#
_entry.id   AF-A0A537AXJ1-F1
#
_cell.length_a   1.000
_cell.length_b   1.000
_cell.length_c   1.000
_cell.angle_alpha   90.00
_cell.angle_beta   90.00
_cell.angle_gamma   90.00
#
_symmetry.space_group_name_H-M   'P 1'
#
loop_
_entity.id
_entity.type
_entity.pdbx_description
1 polymer ?
#
loop_
_entity_poly.entity_id
_entity_poly.type
_entity_poly.pdbx_seq_one_letter_code
_entity_poly.pdbx_strand_id
1 'polypeptide(L)'
;MSRETRAIQDDDTTNPGMLWVLDGEALWNRKAGTADRACAACHGDARTSMKGVAARYPAFDAALGRPVNLEQRINFCRTGRQKAPPLAFESRELLALTAYVARQSRDLPINIAIDARNKPFLDAGSEAFHRRQGQLNLACSQCHDDNWGKRLAGSLIPQAHPTGYPLYRLEWQGLGSLERRLRNCLIGIRAEPHAYGAPEFVDLELYLMWRANGMKVETPAVRP
;
A
#
# COMPACT_ATOMS: atom_id res chain seq x y z
N MET A 1 7.82 -3.21 17.87
CA MET A 1 7.46 -4.59 17.46
C MET A 1 8.06 -5.55 18.45
N SER A 2 7.32 -6.57 18.91
CA SER A 2 7.88 -7.58 19.84
C SER A 2 8.90 -8.47 19.11
N ARG A 3 9.65 -9.27 19.88
CA ARG A 3 10.65 -10.19 19.30
C ARG A 3 9.97 -11.27 18.45
N GLU A 4 8.82 -11.74 18.90
CA GLU A 4 8.03 -12.81 18.27
C GLU A 4 7.49 -12.34 16.93
N THR A 5 6.87 -11.15 16.86
CA THR A 5 6.40 -10.59 15.58
C THR A 5 7.54 -10.32 14.61
N ARG A 6 8.72 -9.92 15.12
CA ARG A 6 9.93 -9.74 14.30
C ARG A 6 10.40 -11.06 13.69
N ALA A 7 10.45 -12.13 14.48
CA ALA A 7 10.83 -13.45 13.99
C ALA A 7 9.93 -13.91 12.84
N ILE A 8 8.62 -13.65 12.93
CA ILE A 8 7.66 -13.95 11.85
C ILE A 8 7.92 -13.09 10.60
N GLN A 9 8.27 -11.82 10.77
CA GLN A 9 8.60 -10.92 9.65
C GLN A 9 9.86 -11.35 8.88
N ASP A 10 10.86 -11.84 9.61
CA ASP A 10 12.20 -12.10 9.08
C ASP A 10 12.31 -13.48 8.40
N ASP A 11 11.33 -14.36 8.57
CA ASP A 11 11.27 -15.69 7.95
C ASP A 11 9.99 -15.86 7.09
N ASP A 12 10.17 -15.92 5.77
CA ASP A 12 9.10 -16.09 4.79
C ASP A 12 8.29 -17.38 4.98
N THR A 13 8.88 -18.44 5.54
CA THR A 13 8.17 -19.71 5.79
C THR A 13 7.17 -19.58 6.94
N THR A 14 7.40 -18.63 7.84
CA THR A 14 6.51 -18.34 8.98
C THR A 14 5.64 -17.11 8.74
N ASN A 15 6.00 -16.23 7.80
CA ASN A 15 5.22 -15.05 7.44
C ASN A 15 3.92 -15.45 6.70
N PRO A 16 2.74 -15.35 7.35
CA PRO A 16 1.48 -15.79 6.73
C PRO A 16 1.06 -14.91 5.53
N GLY A 17 1.62 -13.70 5.39
CA GLY A 17 1.43 -12.86 4.22
C GLY A 17 2.00 -13.48 2.93
N MET A 18 2.93 -14.43 3.04
CA MET A 18 3.50 -15.13 1.88
C MET A 18 2.48 -16.00 1.14
N LEU A 19 1.40 -16.42 1.78
CA LEU A 19 0.28 -17.09 1.10
C LEU A 19 -0.35 -16.21 0.02
N TRP A 20 -0.48 -14.89 0.28
CA TRP A 20 -0.98 -13.94 -0.72
C TRP A 20 0.03 -13.68 -1.83
N VAL A 21 1.34 -13.76 -1.54
CA VAL A 21 2.38 -13.64 -2.56
C VAL A 21 2.31 -14.82 -3.53
N LEU A 22 2.11 -16.05 -3.02
CA LEU A 22 1.92 -17.25 -3.83
C LEU A 22 0.63 -17.18 -4.68
N ASP A 23 -0.48 -16.76 -4.06
CA ASP A 23 -1.74 -16.52 -4.79
C ASP A 23 -1.55 -15.47 -5.89
N GLY A 24 -0.78 -14.41 -5.61
CA GLY A 24 -0.47 -13.34 -6.55
C GLY A 24 0.40 -13.80 -7.71
N GLU A 25 1.37 -14.68 -7.45
CA GLU A 25 2.19 -15.32 -8.49
C GLU A 25 1.33 -16.21 -9.41
N ALA A 26 0.40 -16.96 -8.84
CA ALA A 26 -0.55 -17.75 -9.63
C ALA A 26 -1.45 -16.84 -10.49
N LEU A 27 -1.96 -15.74 -9.93
CA LEU A 27 -2.77 -14.75 -10.67
C LEU A 27 -1.98 -14.04 -11.76
N TRP A 28 -0.71 -13.71 -11.53
CA TRP A 28 0.18 -13.08 -12.51
C TRP A 28 0.33 -13.91 -13.79
N ASN A 29 0.36 -15.23 -13.64
CA ASN A 29 0.50 -16.20 -14.72
C ASN A 29 -0.85 -16.66 -15.32
N ARG A 30 -1.96 -16.37 -14.64
CA ARG A 30 -3.30 -16.75 -15.09
C ARG A 30 -3.84 -15.78 -16.13
N LYS A 31 -4.34 -16.32 -17.24
CA LYS A 31 -5.07 -15.55 -18.25
C LYS A 31 -6.40 -15.03 -17.69
N ALA A 32 -6.76 -13.80 -18.04
CA ALA A 32 -8.00 -13.18 -17.59
C ALA A 32 -8.66 -12.33 -18.67
N GLY A 33 -9.98 -12.16 -18.51
CA GLY A 33 -10.82 -11.31 -19.36
C GLY A 33 -10.99 -11.85 -20.78
N THR A 34 -11.72 -11.09 -21.61
CA THR A 34 -12.00 -11.49 -23.00
C THR A 34 -10.76 -11.40 -23.90
N ALA A 35 -9.70 -10.71 -23.46
CA ALA A 35 -8.44 -10.69 -24.18
C ALA A 35 -7.61 -11.98 -23.98
N ASP A 36 -8.01 -12.86 -23.05
CA ASP A 36 -7.33 -14.13 -22.73
C ASP A 36 -5.82 -13.98 -22.46
N ARG A 37 -5.45 -12.94 -21.70
CA ARG A 37 -4.05 -12.59 -21.43
C ARG A 37 -3.72 -12.57 -19.94
N ALA A 38 -2.56 -13.11 -19.60
CA ALA A 38 -1.97 -13.03 -18.26
C ALA A 38 -1.11 -11.76 -18.13
N CYS A 39 -0.82 -11.34 -16.89
CA CYS A 39 0.11 -10.23 -16.63
C CYS A 39 1.51 -10.54 -17.21
N ALA A 40 1.97 -11.78 -17.01
CA ALA A 40 3.23 -12.30 -17.52
C ALA A 40 3.36 -12.20 -19.05
N ALA A 41 2.25 -12.23 -19.80
CA ALA A 41 2.31 -12.14 -21.26
C ALA A 41 2.76 -10.75 -21.76
N CYS A 42 2.56 -9.69 -20.97
CA CYS A 42 3.00 -8.33 -21.32
C CYS A 42 4.24 -7.90 -20.52
N HIS A 43 4.37 -8.36 -19.28
CA HIS A 43 5.40 -7.92 -18.36
C HIS A 43 6.51 -8.96 -18.11
N GLY A 44 6.38 -10.18 -18.63
CA GLY A 44 7.35 -11.25 -18.41
C GLY A 44 7.44 -11.71 -16.94
N ASP A 45 8.63 -12.15 -16.54
CA ASP A 45 8.93 -12.53 -15.16
C ASP A 45 8.96 -11.30 -14.24
N ALA A 46 8.03 -11.26 -13.27
CA ALA A 46 7.90 -10.16 -12.32
C ALA A 46 9.16 -9.97 -11.46
N ARG A 47 9.93 -11.03 -11.17
CA ARG A 47 11.16 -10.93 -10.36
C ARG A 47 12.19 -10.01 -11.00
N THR A 48 12.17 -9.93 -12.33
CA THR A 48 13.02 -9.03 -13.10
C THR A 48 12.28 -7.74 -13.46
N SER A 49 11.07 -7.84 -14.02
CA SER A 49 10.39 -6.70 -14.62
C SER A 49 9.73 -5.76 -13.61
N MET A 50 9.29 -6.28 -12.46
CA MET A 50 8.64 -5.49 -11.40
C MET A 50 9.61 -5.06 -10.29
N LYS A 51 10.90 -5.39 -10.42
CA LYS A 51 11.93 -5.01 -9.45
C LYS A 51 11.99 -3.48 -9.31
N GLY A 52 11.78 -2.99 -8.08
CA GLY A 52 11.81 -1.56 -7.76
C GLY A 52 10.59 -0.76 -8.21
N VAL A 53 9.56 -1.40 -8.80
CA VAL A 53 8.33 -0.72 -9.22
C VAL A 53 7.60 -0.16 -8.00
N ALA A 54 7.30 -0.98 -7.00
CA ALA A 54 6.53 -0.55 -5.84
C ALA A 54 7.26 0.50 -4.97
N ALA A 55 8.60 0.51 -5.00
CA ALA A 55 9.40 1.52 -4.31
C ALA A 55 9.21 2.95 -4.85
N ARG A 56 8.53 3.11 -6.00
CA ARG A 56 8.30 4.39 -6.67
C ARG A 56 6.80 4.74 -6.79
N TYR A 57 5.92 3.98 -6.13
CA TYR A 57 4.48 4.23 -6.13
C TYR A 57 4.02 4.86 -4.82
N PRO A 58 2.96 5.70 -4.82
CA PRO A 58 2.15 6.15 -5.97
C PRO A 58 2.91 6.94 -7.03
N ALA A 59 2.49 6.81 -8.30
CA ALA A 59 3.15 7.42 -9.44
C ALA A 59 2.19 8.23 -10.31
N PHE A 60 2.66 9.33 -10.90
CA PHE A 60 1.84 10.20 -11.76
C PHE A 60 1.39 9.48 -13.04
N ASP A 61 0.09 9.46 -13.27
CA ASP A 61 -0.51 8.99 -14.53
C ASP A 61 -0.84 10.20 -15.41
N ALA A 62 -0.20 10.28 -16.58
CA ALA A 62 -0.35 11.42 -17.48
C ALA A 62 -1.74 11.52 -18.13
N ALA A 63 -2.44 10.39 -18.31
CA ALA A 63 -3.76 10.40 -18.92
C ALA A 63 -4.83 10.90 -17.93
N LEU A 64 -4.64 10.61 -16.63
CA LEU A 64 -5.52 11.09 -15.57
C LEU A 64 -5.09 12.43 -14.98
N GLY A 65 -3.87 12.89 -15.28
CA GLY A 65 -3.32 14.12 -14.74
C GLY A 65 -3.10 14.09 -13.23
N ARG A 66 -2.92 12.90 -12.63
CA ARG A 66 -2.78 12.73 -11.18
C ARG A 66 -2.01 11.45 -10.79
N PRO A 67 -1.49 11.36 -9.56
CA PRO A 67 -0.95 10.11 -9.01
C PRO A 67 -1.99 9.00 -8.93
N VAL A 68 -1.52 7.77 -9.11
CA VAL A 68 -2.29 6.54 -8.94
C VAL A 68 -1.48 5.55 -8.09
N ASN A 69 -2.14 4.82 -7.20
CA ASN A 69 -1.48 3.79 -6.40
C ASN A 69 -1.35 2.46 -7.16
N LEU A 70 -0.73 1.47 -6.52
CA LEU A 70 -0.38 0.21 -7.18
C LEU A 70 -1.63 -0.61 -7.51
N GLU A 71 -2.61 -0.63 -6.62
CA GLU A 71 -3.93 -1.25 -6.79
C GLU A 71 -4.67 -0.67 -8.01
N GLN A 72 -4.70 0.65 -8.13
CA GLN A 72 -5.28 1.33 -9.29
C GLN A 72 -4.52 0.97 -10.58
N ARG A 73 -3.18 0.98 -10.57
CA ARG A 73 -2.38 0.60 -11.74
C ARG A 73 -2.68 -0.82 -12.19
N ILE A 74 -2.78 -1.77 -11.26
CA ILE A 74 -3.16 -3.16 -11.54
C ILE A 74 -4.54 -3.20 -12.20
N ASN A 75 -5.52 -2.48 -11.64
CA ASN A 75 -6.88 -2.43 -12.20
C ASN A 75 -6.97 -1.74 -13.56
N PHE A 76 -6.13 -0.75 -13.85
CA PHE A 76 -6.04 -0.15 -15.20
C PHE A 76 -5.48 -1.13 -16.22
N CYS A 77 -4.45 -1.92 -15.87
CA CYS A 77 -3.97 -2.99 -16.73
C CYS A 77 -5.05 -4.06 -16.95
N ARG A 78 -5.79 -4.41 -15.90
CA ARG A 78 -6.85 -5.43 -15.96
C ARG A 78 -8.01 -5.01 -16.86
N THR A 79 -8.56 -3.82 -16.66
CA THR A 79 -9.68 -3.31 -17.47
C THR A 79 -9.23 -2.93 -18.87
N GLY A 80 -8.08 -2.27 -19.00
CA GLY A 80 -7.57 -1.76 -20.27
C GLY A 80 -6.95 -2.84 -21.18
N ARG A 81 -6.08 -3.70 -20.64
CA ARG A 81 -5.28 -4.68 -21.42
C ARG A 81 -5.84 -6.10 -21.37
N GLN A 82 -6.32 -6.56 -20.20
CA GLN A 82 -6.95 -7.89 -20.09
C GLN A 82 -8.43 -7.88 -20.49
N LYS A 83 -9.07 -6.71 -20.56
CA LYS A 83 -10.52 -6.57 -20.79
C LYS A 83 -11.32 -7.40 -19.77
N ALA A 84 -10.89 -7.37 -18.51
CA ALA A 84 -11.57 -8.00 -17.39
C ALA A 84 -12.13 -6.92 -16.45
N PRO A 85 -13.21 -7.21 -15.70
CA PRO A 85 -13.69 -6.32 -14.65
C PRO A 85 -12.57 -6.00 -13.63
N PRO A 86 -12.56 -4.79 -13.04
CA PRO A 86 -11.60 -4.47 -12.00
C PRO A 86 -11.80 -5.42 -10.81
N LEU A 87 -10.70 -5.78 -10.15
CA LEU A 87 -10.76 -6.45 -8.86
C LEU A 87 -11.21 -5.44 -7.82
N ALA A 88 -12.10 -5.85 -6.93
CA ALA A 88 -12.55 -4.98 -5.85
C ALA A 88 -11.38 -4.63 -4.92
N PHE A 89 -11.36 -3.41 -4.40
CA PHE A 89 -10.45 -3.05 -3.32
C PHE A 89 -10.67 -3.96 -2.11
N GLU A 90 -9.58 -4.30 -1.43
CA GLU A 90 -9.56 -5.32 -0.36
C GLU A 90 -9.98 -6.74 -0.77
N SER A 91 -10.24 -7.02 -2.06
CA SER A 91 -10.43 -8.40 -2.49
C SER A 91 -9.13 -9.19 -2.32
N ARG A 92 -9.26 -10.49 -2.07
CA ARG A 92 -8.12 -11.39 -1.92
C ARG A 92 -7.20 -11.31 -3.13
N GLU A 93 -7.76 -11.26 -4.33
CA GLU A 93 -7.03 -11.23 -5.60
C GLU A 93 -6.26 -9.92 -5.80
N LEU A 94 -6.87 -8.77 -5.50
CA LEU A 94 -6.16 -7.49 -5.64
C LEU A 94 -5.03 -7.37 -4.62
N LEU A 95 -5.31 -7.75 -3.37
CA LEU A 95 -4.29 -7.80 -2.32
C LEU A 95 -3.16 -8.76 -2.67
N ALA A 96 -3.46 -9.93 -3.22
CA ALA A 96 -2.48 -10.93 -3.64
C ALA A 96 -1.59 -10.42 -4.79
N LEU A 97 -2.17 -9.88 -5.86
CA LEU A 97 -1.41 -9.30 -6.97
C LEU A 97 -0.54 -8.13 -6.50
N THR A 98 -1.08 -7.25 -5.65
CA THR A 98 -0.35 -6.09 -5.11
C THR A 98 0.81 -6.56 -4.24
N ALA A 99 0.60 -7.55 -3.37
CA ALA A 99 1.65 -8.15 -2.55
C ALA A 99 2.75 -8.79 -3.41
N TYR A 100 2.37 -9.54 -4.44
CA TYR A 100 3.33 -10.18 -5.34
C TYR A 100 4.17 -9.15 -6.11
N VAL A 101 3.57 -8.10 -6.66
CA VAL A 101 4.31 -7.03 -7.34
C VAL A 101 5.20 -6.26 -6.38
N ALA A 102 4.69 -5.88 -5.21
CA ALA A 102 5.44 -5.12 -4.23
C ALA A 102 6.59 -5.90 -3.60
N ARG A 103 6.42 -7.22 -3.44
CA ARG A 103 7.48 -8.13 -2.96
C ARG A 103 8.74 -8.07 -3.82
N GLN A 104 8.62 -7.81 -5.12
CA GLN A 104 9.78 -7.69 -6.02
C GLN A 104 10.64 -6.47 -5.73
N SER A 105 10.13 -5.53 -4.92
CA SER A 105 10.85 -4.35 -4.46
C SER A 105 11.38 -4.48 -3.03
N ARG A 106 11.16 -5.61 -2.34
CA ARG A 106 11.64 -5.81 -0.96
C ARG A 106 13.15 -5.55 -0.87
N ASP A 107 13.56 -4.94 0.24
CA ASP A 107 14.93 -4.51 0.54
C ASP A 107 15.49 -3.36 -0.30
N LEU A 108 14.79 -2.93 -1.35
CA LEU A 108 15.15 -1.73 -2.09
C LEU A 108 14.66 -0.48 -1.34
N PRO A 109 15.40 0.64 -1.44
CA PRO A 109 14.98 1.90 -0.86
C PRO A 109 13.75 2.44 -1.58
N ILE A 110 12.77 2.91 -0.80
CA ILE A 110 11.67 3.75 -1.29
C ILE A 110 12.28 5.02 -1.88
N ASN A 111 11.82 5.38 -3.07
CA ASN A 111 12.34 6.49 -3.86
C ASN A 111 11.22 7.19 -4.64
N ILE A 112 10.41 7.97 -3.91
CA ILE A 112 9.41 8.87 -4.46
C ILE A 112 10.10 10.16 -4.93
N ALA A 113 10.20 10.31 -6.25
CA ALA A 113 10.66 11.52 -6.89
C ALA A 113 9.53 12.55 -6.96
N ILE A 114 9.83 13.81 -6.65
CA ILE A 114 8.87 14.92 -6.70
C ILE A 114 9.26 15.88 -7.82
N ASP A 115 8.30 16.19 -8.67
CA ASP A 115 8.38 17.18 -9.74
C ASP A 115 7.15 18.11 -9.70
N ALA A 116 7.07 19.06 -10.63
CA ALA A 116 5.97 20.02 -10.69
C ALA A 116 4.58 19.37 -10.87
N ARG A 117 4.51 18.16 -11.44
CA ARG A 117 3.25 17.46 -11.74
C ARG A 117 2.68 16.77 -10.51
N ASN A 118 3.53 16.22 -9.63
CA ASN A 118 3.07 15.53 -8.42
C ASN A 118 3.17 16.37 -7.13
N LYS A 119 3.86 17.52 -7.15
CA LYS A 119 3.97 18.44 -6.00
C LYS A 119 2.62 18.88 -5.40
N PRO A 120 1.59 19.28 -6.19
CA PRO A 120 0.30 19.67 -5.61
C PRO A 120 -0.38 18.54 -4.83
N PHE A 121 -0.23 17.30 -5.29
CA PHE A 121 -0.80 16.12 -4.64
C PHE A 121 -0.01 15.72 -3.39
N LEU A 122 1.31 15.89 -3.41
CA LEU A 122 2.13 15.75 -2.20
C LEU A 122 1.71 16.75 -1.13
N ASP A 123 1.49 18.01 -1.52
CA ASP A 123 1.05 19.07 -0.61
C ASP A 123 -0.35 18.77 -0.02
N ALA A 124 -1.28 18.29 -0.85
CA ALA A 124 -2.60 17.85 -0.40
C ALA A 124 -2.52 16.68 0.60
N GLY A 125 -1.65 15.69 0.33
CA GLY A 125 -1.38 14.59 1.26
C GLY A 125 -0.75 15.05 2.57
N SER A 126 0.17 16.02 2.51
CA SER A 126 0.75 16.65 3.70
C SER A 126 -0.30 17.40 4.50
N GLU A 127 -1.15 18.18 3.85
CA GLU A 127 -2.25 18.88 4.50
C GLU A 127 -3.19 17.89 5.19
N ALA A 128 -3.60 16.83 4.51
CA ALA A 128 -4.44 15.77 5.07
C ALA A 128 -3.83 15.13 6.32
N PHE A 129 -2.51 14.88 6.31
CA PHE A 129 -1.79 14.31 7.45
C PHE A 129 -1.79 15.24 8.69
N HIS A 130 -1.78 16.55 8.48
CA HIS A 130 -1.79 17.56 9.56
C HIS A 130 -3.18 18.09 9.92
N ARG A 131 -4.20 17.80 9.10
CA ARG A 131 -5.56 18.25 9.31
C ARG A 131 -6.22 17.48 10.45
N ARG A 132 -6.77 18.23 11.41
CA ARG A 132 -7.62 17.66 12.47
C ARG A 132 -8.98 17.27 11.90
N GLN A 133 -9.43 16.06 12.23
CA GLN A 133 -10.64 15.48 11.67
C GLN A 133 -11.44 14.72 12.73
N GLY A 134 -12.70 14.44 12.39
CA GLY A 134 -13.62 13.65 13.19
C GLY A 134 -14.07 14.31 14.49
N GLN A 135 -14.96 13.63 15.21
CA GLN A 135 -15.49 14.13 16.49
C GLN A 135 -14.39 14.32 17.55
N LEU A 136 -13.29 13.56 17.45
CA LEU A 136 -12.17 13.68 18.38
C LEU A 136 -11.21 14.82 18.03
N ASN A 137 -11.38 15.48 16.88
CA ASN A 137 -10.59 16.63 16.44
C ASN A 137 -9.06 16.36 16.45
N LEU A 138 -8.67 15.19 15.91
CA LEU A 138 -7.29 14.70 15.88
C LEU A 138 -6.74 14.64 14.44
N ALA A 139 -5.44 14.91 14.29
CA ALA A 139 -4.68 14.73 13.06
C ALA A 139 -3.73 13.52 13.14
N CYS A 140 -3.25 13.03 11.99
CA CYS A 140 -2.27 11.93 11.96
C CYS A 140 -0.97 12.32 12.67
N SER A 141 -0.48 13.56 12.46
CA SER A 141 0.72 14.11 13.09
C SER A 141 0.67 14.09 14.62
N GLN A 142 -0.50 14.34 15.22
CA GLN A 142 -0.63 14.36 16.67
C GLN A 142 -0.34 12.99 17.32
N CYS A 143 -0.59 11.90 16.61
CA CYS A 143 -0.22 10.57 17.09
C CYS A 143 1.18 10.20 16.59
N HIS A 144 1.40 10.31 15.28
CA HIS A 144 2.53 9.68 14.59
C HIS A 144 3.79 10.54 14.50
N ASP A 145 3.71 11.82 14.86
CA ASP A 145 4.87 12.74 14.94
C ASP A 145 5.06 13.26 16.37
N ASP A 146 4.00 13.75 17.02
CA ASP A 146 4.11 14.34 18.37
C ASP A 146 4.23 13.27 19.48
N ASN A 147 3.72 12.06 19.22
CA ASN A 147 3.54 11.01 20.23
C ASN A 147 4.03 9.63 19.78
N TRP A 148 4.85 9.56 18.72
CA TRP A 148 5.45 8.28 18.32
C TRP A 148 6.31 7.70 19.45
N GLY A 149 6.36 6.37 19.55
CA GLY A 149 7.05 5.68 20.64
C GLY A 149 6.27 5.64 21.96
N LYS A 150 5.23 6.46 22.13
CA LYS A 150 4.27 6.31 23.23
C LYS A 150 3.26 5.21 22.92
N ARG A 151 2.28 5.02 23.82
CA ARG A 151 1.24 4.01 23.71
C ARG A 151 -0.15 4.64 23.65
N LEU A 152 -1.00 4.08 22.79
CA LEU A 152 -2.45 4.27 22.82
C LEU A 152 -3.06 2.96 23.34
N ALA A 153 -3.46 2.97 24.62
CA ALA A 153 -3.78 1.76 25.37
C ALA A 153 -2.64 0.71 25.26
N GLY A 154 -2.93 -0.52 24.82
CA GLY A 154 -1.93 -1.57 24.65
C GLY A 154 -0.98 -1.38 23.46
N SER A 155 -1.28 -0.46 22.54
CA SER A 155 -0.63 -0.38 21.22
C SER A 155 0.46 0.68 21.19
N LEU A 156 1.66 0.29 20.73
CA LEU A 156 2.74 1.24 20.45
C LEU A 156 2.37 2.12 19.24
N ILE A 157 2.57 3.43 19.35
CA ILE A 157 2.29 4.37 18.27
C ILE A 157 3.50 4.43 17.31
N PRO A 158 3.37 3.98 16.04
CA PRO A 158 4.46 4.05 15.06
C PRO A 158 4.56 5.45 14.45
N GLN A 159 5.58 5.69 13.62
CA GLN A 159 5.77 6.94 12.86
C GLN A 159 4.98 7.01 11.53
N ALA A 160 3.92 6.21 11.40
CA ALA A 160 3.08 6.12 10.18
C ALA A 160 3.82 5.78 8.86
N HIS A 161 5.01 5.17 8.91
CA HIS A 161 5.69 4.72 7.69
C HIS A 161 4.95 3.55 7.01
N PRO A 162 4.65 3.63 5.69
CA PRO A 162 3.88 2.63 4.96
C PRO A 162 4.74 1.54 4.29
N THR A 163 5.97 1.32 4.76
CA THR A 163 7.03 0.51 4.10
C THR A 163 6.64 -0.93 3.77
N GLY A 164 5.66 -1.48 4.49
CA GLY A 164 5.32 -2.90 4.45
C GLY A 164 4.03 -3.26 3.74
N TYR A 165 3.29 -2.30 3.20
CA TYR A 165 1.96 -2.53 2.63
C TYR A 165 1.99 -3.14 1.21
N PRO A 166 0.98 -3.96 0.85
CA PRO A 166 -0.01 -4.55 1.74
C PRO A 166 0.63 -5.49 2.77
N LEU A 167 0.15 -5.42 4.00
CA LEU A 167 0.77 -6.14 5.13
C LEU A 167 -0.20 -7.12 5.76
N TYR A 168 0.35 -8.16 6.38
CA TYR A 168 -0.40 -9.09 7.21
C TYR A 168 -0.48 -8.53 8.62
N ARG A 169 -1.70 -8.46 9.15
CA ARG A 169 -1.93 -7.97 10.50
C ARG A 169 -2.50 -9.08 11.37
N LEU A 170 -1.87 -9.32 12.52
CA LEU A 170 -2.29 -10.38 13.45
C LEU A 170 -3.73 -10.14 13.92
N GLU A 171 -4.13 -8.90 14.21
CA GLU A 171 -5.52 -8.58 14.54
C GLU A 171 -6.51 -8.93 13.40
N TRP A 172 -6.10 -8.77 12.14
CA TRP A 172 -6.97 -9.05 10.99
C TRP A 172 -7.00 -10.52 10.59
N GLN A 173 -6.01 -11.30 11.04
CA GLN A 173 -5.76 -12.66 10.54
C GLN A 173 -5.75 -12.71 9.00
N GLY A 174 -5.16 -11.68 8.39
CA GLY A 174 -5.18 -11.51 6.94
C GLY A 174 -4.38 -10.30 6.45
N LEU A 175 -4.22 -10.23 5.13
CA LEU A 175 -3.60 -9.10 4.45
C LEU A 175 -4.56 -7.90 4.35
N GLY A 176 -4.03 -6.68 4.33
CA GLY A 176 -4.79 -5.48 4.01
C GLY A 176 -3.92 -4.37 3.40
N SER A 177 -4.55 -3.50 2.61
CA SER A 177 -3.89 -2.35 1.97
C SER A 177 -3.54 -1.25 2.98
N LEU A 178 -2.77 -0.27 2.51
CA LEU A 178 -2.55 0.97 3.27
C LEU A 178 -3.88 1.72 3.45
N GLU A 179 -4.73 1.77 2.43
CA GLU A 179 -6.02 2.46 2.51
C GLU A 179 -6.92 1.84 3.59
N ARG A 180 -6.92 0.51 3.77
CA ARG A 180 -7.65 -0.12 4.88
C ARG A 180 -7.14 0.37 6.23
N ARG A 181 -5.82 0.54 6.37
CA ARG A 181 -5.26 1.13 7.59
C ARG A 181 -5.70 2.58 7.78
N LEU A 182 -5.63 3.40 6.73
CA LEU A 182 -6.02 4.80 6.78
C LEU A 182 -7.49 4.97 7.16
N ARG A 183 -8.38 4.15 6.58
CA ARG A 183 -9.79 4.09 6.97
C ARG A 183 -9.97 3.72 8.44
N ASN A 184 -9.28 2.70 8.94
CA ASN A 184 -9.35 2.33 10.36
C ASN A 184 -8.86 3.46 11.28
N CYS A 185 -7.86 4.23 10.86
CA CYS A 185 -7.40 5.41 11.58
C CYS A 185 -8.48 6.51 11.62
N LEU A 186 -9.09 6.85 10.48
CA LEU A 186 -10.17 7.85 10.40
C LEU A 186 -11.40 7.43 11.21
N ILE A 187 -11.81 6.17 11.11
CA ILE A 187 -12.89 5.61 11.93
C ILE A 187 -12.55 5.70 13.42
N GLY A 188 -11.31 5.41 13.80
CA GLY A 188 -10.83 5.48 15.19
C GLY A 188 -10.93 6.87 15.81
N ILE A 189 -10.84 7.94 15.00
CA ILE A 189 -11.04 9.33 15.44
C ILE A 189 -12.47 9.86 15.20
N ARG A 190 -13.39 8.96 14.79
CA ARG A 190 -14.78 9.27 14.45
C ARG A 190 -14.89 10.30 13.31
N ALA A 191 -14.03 10.16 12.31
CA ALA A 191 -14.14 10.86 11.02
C ALA A 191 -14.80 9.96 9.99
N GLU A 192 -15.42 10.56 8.98
CA GLU A 192 -15.93 9.83 7.82
C GLU A 192 -14.76 9.38 6.93
N PRO A 193 -14.58 8.08 6.67
CA PRO A 193 -13.48 7.59 5.84
C PRO A 193 -13.80 7.71 4.34
N HIS A 194 -12.84 8.18 3.55
CA HIS A 194 -12.94 8.20 2.08
C HIS A 194 -13.11 6.80 1.48
N ALA A 195 -13.72 6.69 0.30
CA ALA A 195 -13.81 5.43 -0.42
C ALA A 195 -12.42 4.87 -0.78
N TYR A 196 -12.33 3.56 -1.00
CA TYR A 196 -11.10 2.97 -1.53
C TYR A 196 -10.80 3.50 -2.94
N GLY A 197 -9.52 3.76 -3.22
CA GLY A 197 -9.04 4.38 -4.44
C GLY A 197 -9.41 5.86 -4.58
N ALA A 198 -9.93 6.49 -3.53
CA ALA A 198 -10.26 7.90 -3.57
C ALA A 198 -9.00 8.77 -3.71
N PRO A 199 -9.07 9.88 -4.48
CA PRO A 199 -8.02 10.89 -4.60
C PRO A 199 -7.28 11.21 -3.30
N GLU A 200 -8.03 11.46 -2.23
CA GLU A 200 -7.54 11.89 -0.93
C GLU A 200 -6.64 10.84 -0.27
N PHE A 201 -6.92 9.55 -0.49
CA PHE A 201 -6.06 8.48 0.01
C PHE A 201 -4.81 8.29 -0.84
N VAL A 202 -4.90 8.43 -2.16
CA VAL A 202 -3.72 8.32 -3.02
C VAL A 202 -2.75 9.48 -2.75
N ASP A 203 -3.27 10.68 -2.52
CA ASP A 203 -2.47 11.86 -2.18
C ASP A 203 -1.80 11.68 -0.79
N LEU A 204 -2.54 11.17 0.20
CA LEU A 204 -1.99 10.83 1.51
C LEU A 204 -0.95 9.69 1.45
N GLU A 205 -1.19 8.65 0.64
CA GLU A 205 -0.24 7.58 0.40
C GLU A 205 1.06 8.11 -0.24
N LEU A 206 0.96 9.00 -1.22
CA LEU A 206 2.11 9.67 -1.82
C LEU A 206 2.94 10.41 -0.76
N TYR A 207 2.29 11.16 0.11
CA TYR A 207 2.96 11.85 1.21
C TYR A 207 3.63 10.89 2.19
N LEU A 208 2.96 9.81 2.60
CA LEU A 208 3.52 8.82 3.52
C LEU A 208 4.69 8.04 2.91
N MET A 209 4.63 7.69 1.62
CA MET A 209 5.74 7.07 0.91
C MET A 209 6.92 8.03 0.73
N TRP A 210 6.66 9.31 0.44
CA TRP A 210 7.70 10.33 0.40
C TRP A 210 8.40 10.53 1.75
N ARG A 211 7.64 10.54 2.85
CA ARG A 211 8.21 10.58 4.22
C ARG A 211 9.10 9.37 4.52
N ALA A 212 8.80 8.23 3.92
CA ALA A 212 9.57 6.99 4.07
C ALA A 212 10.71 6.85 3.04
N ASN A 213 11.05 7.89 2.28
CA ASN A 213 12.15 7.86 1.32
C ASN A 213 13.46 7.38 1.97
N GLY A 214 14.16 6.47 1.28
CA GLY A 214 15.38 5.83 1.79
C GLY A 214 15.15 4.64 2.72
N MET A 215 13.95 4.50 3.32
CA MET A 215 13.60 3.27 4.05
C MET A 215 13.42 2.10 3.07
N LYS A 216 13.65 0.89 3.55
CA LYS A 216 13.46 -0.32 2.73
C LYS A 216 11.98 -0.67 2.60
N VAL A 217 11.59 -1.15 1.41
CA VAL A 217 10.31 -1.85 1.25
C VAL A 217 10.37 -3.18 2.01
N GLU A 218 9.34 -3.47 2.80
CA GLU A 218 9.23 -4.65 3.68
C GLU A 218 8.13 -5.64 3.22
N THR A 219 7.39 -5.31 2.15
CA THR A 219 6.16 -5.99 1.76
C THR A 219 6.32 -7.49 1.43
N PRO A 220 5.36 -8.36 1.80
CA PRO A 220 4.33 -8.10 2.81
C PRO A 220 4.95 -8.10 4.21
N ALA A 221 4.70 -7.03 4.96
CA ALA A 221 5.14 -6.96 6.34
C ALA A 221 4.20 -7.72 7.30
N VAL A 222 4.68 -8.00 8.50
CA VAL A 222 3.88 -8.56 9.61
C VAL A 222 3.80 -7.53 10.72
N ARG A 223 2.57 -7.18 11.14
CA ARG A 223 2.31 -6.21 12.22
C ARG A 223 1.24 -6.73 13.19
N PRO A 224 1.21 -6.24 14.44
CA PRO A 224 0.15 -6.55 15.40
C PRO A 224 -1.24 -6.14 14.91
#